data_AF-A0A660M6D3-F1
#
_entry.id   AF-A0A660M6D3-F1
#
_cell.length_a   1.000
_cell.length_b   1.000
_cell.length_c   1.000
_cell.angle_alpha   90.00
_cell.angle_beta   90.00
_cell.angle_gamma   90.00
#
_symmetry.space_group_name_H-M   'P 1'
#
loop_
_entity.id
_entity.type
_entity.pdbx_description
1 polymer ?
#
loop_
_entity_poly.entity_id
_entity_poly.type
_entity_poly.pdbx_seq_one_letter_code
_entity_poly.pdbx_strand_id
1 'polypeptide(L)'
;MRVLQPIYFYKKQLTIAGFISLGFLLLLNIFAIAGRNSAKASGEGNKILTVFENGQRFSFKTNAKTVREALNAQKISFSKDDTVEPSLDGELTGTEYSVNIYRAKPVIIE
;
A
#
# COMPACT_ATOMS: atom_id res chain seq x y z
N MET A 1 -12.12 48.59 -43.60
CA MET A 1 -11.04 47.99 -42.77
C MET A 1 -11.67 47.39 -41.52
N ARG A 2 -11.68 46.05 -41.38
CA ARG A 2 -12.41 45.37 -40.29
C ARG A 2 -11.49 45.15 -39.08
N VAL A 3 -11.69 45.96 -38.04
CA VAL A 3 -11.09 45.79 -36.71
C VAL A 3 -11.81 44.70 -35.92
N LEU A 4 -11.57 43.43 -36.28
CA LEU A 4 -12.06 42.24 -35.55
C LEU A 4 -10.98 41.57 -34.69
N GLN A 5 -9.76 42.10 -34.69
CA GLN A 5 -8.60 41.50 -34.02
C GLN A 5 -8.72 41.39 -32.48
N PRO A 6 -9.30 42.34 -31.71
CA PRO A 6 -9.28 42.25 -30.25
C PRO A 6 -10.21 41.16 -29.70
N ILE A 7 -11.37 40.94 -30.33
CA ILE A 7 -12.34 39.91 -29.89
C ILE A 7 -11.77 38.50 -30.15
N TYR A 8 -11.11 38.30 -31.30
CA TYR A 8 -10.46 37.03 -31.63
C TYR A 8 -9.32 36.71 -30.66
N PHE A 9 -8.54 37.71 -30.26
CA PHE A 9 -7.45 37.57 -29.30
C PHE A 9 -7.97 37.17 -27.90
N TYR A 10 -9.05 37.81 -27.43
CA TYR A 10 -9.67 37.50 -26.13
C TYR A 10 -10.27 36.09 -26.09
N LYS A 11 -10.97 35.66 -27.16
CA LYS A 11 -11.52 34.29 -27.25
C LYS A 11 -10.42 33.23 -27.29
N LYS A 12 -9.30 33.49 -27.99
CA LYS A 12 -8.14 32.58 -28.02
C LYS A 12 -7.48 32.45 -26.64
N GLN A 13 -7.28 33.55 -25.92
CA GLN A 13 -6.78 33.51 -24.54
C GLN A 13 -7.73 32.75 -23.60
N LEU A 14 -9.04 32.92 -23.74
CA LEU A 14 -10.03 32.20 -22.94
C LEU A 14 -9.98 30.68 -23.18
N THR A 15 -9.82 30.25 -24.45
CA THR A 15 -9.67 28.81 -24.77
C THR A 15 -8.36 28.25 -24.21
N ILE A 16 -7.25 28.98 -24.32
CA ILE A 16 -5.94 28.54 -23.80
C ILE A 16 -5.98 28.43 -22.26
N ALA A 17 -6.55 29.42 -21.58
CA ALA A 17 -6.73 29.40 -20.13
C ALA A 17 -7.62 28.22 -19.68
N GLY A 18 -8.67 27.90 -20.44
CA GLY A 18 -9.52 26.73 -20.20
C GLY A 18 -8.75 25.41 -20.29
N PHE A 19 -7.91 25.22 -21.32
CA PHE A 19 -7.09 24.02 -21.45
C PHE A 19 -6.00 23.91 -20.37
N ILE A 20 -5.37 25.04 -19.98
CA ILE A 20 -4.40 25.06 -18.88
C ILE A 20 -5.08 24.71 -17.55
N SER A 21 -6.27 25.27 -17.28
CA SER A 21 -7.05 24.97 -16.09
C SER A 21 -7.47 23.49 -16.05
N LEU A 22 -7.93 22.93 -17.16
CA LEU A 22 -8.32 21.53 -17.25
C LEU A 22 -7.12 20.59 -17.04
N GLY A 23 -5.97 20.90 -17.65
CA GLY A 23 -4.72 20.16 -17.43
C GLY A 23 -4.23 20.24 -15.99
N PHE A 24 -4.32 21.41 -15.36
CA PHE A 24 -3.97 21.59 -13.95
C PHE A 24 -4.89 20.79 -13.02
N LEU A 25 -6.21 20.78 -13.29
CA LEU A 25 -7.19 19.99 -12.55
C LEU A 25 -6.92 18.47 -12.67
N LEU A 26 -6.53 18.01 -13.86
CA LEU A 26 -6.10 16.63 -14.10
C LEU A 26 -4.82 16.28 -13.32
N LEU A 27 -3.82 17.18 -13.32
CA LEU A 27 -2.57 16.98 -12.58
C LEU A 27 -2.78 16.91 -11.06
N LEU A 28 -3.67 17.73 -10.50
CA LEU A 28 -4.02 17.69 -9.08
C LEU A 28 -4.64 16.34 -8.67
N ASN A 29 -5.44 15.72 -9.55
CA ASN A 29 -6.02 14.41 -9.28
C ASN A 29 -4.97 13.29 -9.25
N ILE A 30 -3.93 13.35 -10.09
CA ILE A 30 -2.84 12.36 -10.10
C ILE A 30 -2.03 12.42 -8.80
N PHE A 31 -1.70 13.62 -8.32
CA PHE A 31 -0.99 13.80 -7.04
C PHE A 31 -1.81 13.28 -5.85
N ALA A 32 -3.13 13.45 -5.87
CA ALA A 32 -4.03 12.96 -4.81
C ALA A 32 -4.13 11.42 -4.75
N ILE A 33 -3.85 10.72 -5.84
CA ILE A 33 -3.85 9.25 -5.91
C ILE A 33 -2.47 8.69 -5.58
N ALA A 34 -1.39 9.33 -6.07
CA ALA A 34 -0.01 8.89 -5.86
C ALA A 34 0.38 8.80 -4.36
N GLY A 35 -0.19 9.64 -3.49
CA GLY A 35 0.07 9.63 -2.05
C GLY A 35 -0.66 8.54 -1.25
N ARG A 36 -1.60 7.80 -1.86
CA ARG A 36 -2.44 6.82 -1.14
C ARG A 36 -1.81 5.43 -1.01
N ASN A 37 -0.74 5.15 -1.74
CA ASN A 37 -0.11 3.82 -1.77
C ASN A 37 0.81 3.56 -0.57
N SER A 38 0.97 4.51 0.34
CA SER A 38 1.66 4.29 1.60
C SER A 38 0.72 3.58 2.58
N ALA A 39 0.71 2.25 2.55
CA ALA A 39 0.09 1.44 3.59
C ALA A 39 0.71 1.83 4.95
N LYS A 40 0.04 2.69 5.71
CA LYS A 40 0.43 2.99 7.09
C LYS A 40 0.16 1.74 7.91
N ALA A 41 1.20 1.20 8.53
CA ALA A 41 1.04 0.10 9.48
C ALA A 41 0.07 0.52 10.59
N SER A 42 -1.07 -0.16 10.67
CA SER A 42 -2.12 0.09 11.65
C SER A 42 -1.75 -0.55 13.00
N GLY A 43 -2.26 0.02 14.10
CA GLY A 43 -2.11 -0.52 15.46
C GLY A 43 -1.15 0.26 16.38
N GLU A 44 -1.02 -0.23 17.60
CA GLU A 44 -0.10 0.26 18.63
C GLU A 44 1.10 -0.68 18.75
N GLY A 45 2.29 -0.12 18.92
CA GLY A 45 3.51 -0.90 19.13
C GLY A 45 4.77 -0.21 18.65
N ASN A 46 5.91 -0.68 19.15
CA ASN A 46 7.24 -0.15 18.80
C ASN A 46 7.93 -0.91 17.66
N LYS A 47 7.38 -2.04 17.21
CA LYS A 47 7.90 -2.84 16.09
C LYS A 47 6.88 -2.88 14.96
N ILE A 48 7.37 -2.96 13.73
CA ILE A 48 6.55 -3.14 12.53
C ILE A 48 6.80 -4.55 11.99
N LEU A 49 5.73 -5.35 11.89
CA LEU A 49 5.76 -6.64 11.23
C LEU A 49 5.05 -6.52 9.88
N THR A 50 5.74 -6.92 8.81
CA THR A 50 5.15 -7.11 7.49
C THR A 50 4.98 -8.60 7.24
N VAL A 51 3.75 -9.03 6.98
CA VAL A 51 3.41 -10.41 6.66
C VAL A 51 3.12 -10.52 5.17
N PHE A 52 3.72 -11.52 4.53
CA PHE A 52 3.49 -11.90 3.14
C PHE A 52 2.83 -13.27 3.11
N GLU A 53 1.63 -13.33 2.52
CA GLU A 53 0.87 -14.58 2.39
C GLU A 53 0.10 -14.57 1.07
N ASN A 54 0.20 -15.64 0.26
CA ASN A 54 -0.57 -15.82 -0.97
C ASN A 54 -0.50 -14.62 -1.94
N GLY A 55 0.66 -13.96 -2.02
CA GLY A 55 0.86 -12.75 -2.85
C GLY A 55 0.29 -11.46 -2.28
N GLN A 56 -0.34 -11.50 -1.10
CA GLN A 56 -0.81 -10.33 -0.37
C GLN A 56 0.21 -9.89 0.67
N ARG A 57 0.27 -8.57 0.92
CA ARG A 57 1.17 -7.95 1.90
C ARG A 57 0.34 -7.16 2.91
N PHE A 58 0.59 -7.41 4.19
CA PHE A 58 -0.06 -6.70 5.29
C PHE A 58 1.00 -6.24 6.29
N SER A 59 0.91 -5.00 6.77
CA SER A 59 1.85 -4.46 7.75
C SER A 59 1.10 -3.93 8.97
N PHE A 60 1.56 -4.29 10.15
CA PHE A 60 0.96 -3.85 11.42
C PHE A 60 2.03 -3.60 12.48
N LYS A 61 1.66 -2.82 13.49
CA LYS A 61 2.52 -2.59 14.66
C LYS A 61 2.28 -3.65 15.73
N THR A 62 3.35 -4.04 16.42
CA THR A 62 3.31 -5.04 17.49
C THR A 62 4.34 -4.75 18.58
N ASN A 63 4.07 -5.21 19.80
CA ASN A 63 5.02 -5.26 20.91
C ASN A 63 5.44 -6.72 21.23
N ALA A 64 5.03 -7.67 20.41
CA ALA A 64 5.33 -9.09 20.59
C ALA A 64 6.83 -9.37 20.60
N LYS A 65 7.22 -10.39 21.36
CA LYS A 65 8.62 -10.85 21.46
C LYS A 65 8.96 -11.86 20.37
N THR A 66 7.98 -12.59 19.85
CA THR A 66 8.16 -13.66 18.86
C THR A 66 7.21 -13.51 17.68
N VAL A 67 7.55 -14.15 16.55
CA VAL A 67 6.67 -14.23 15.38
C VAL A 67 5.31 -14.83 15.75
N ARG A 68 5.29 -15.92 16.53
CA ARG A 68 4.05 -16.59 16.96
C ARG A 68 3.12 -15.64 17.72
N GLU A 69 3.65 -14.92 18.69
CA GLU A 69 2.89 -13.98 19.50
C GLU A 69 2.32 -12.85 18.63
N ALA A 70 3.12 -12.33 17.68
CA ALA A 70 2.67 -11.27 16.79
C ALA A 70 1.53 -11.72 15.86
N LEU A 71 1.63 -12.91 15.27
CA LEU A 71 0.59 -13.47 14.41
C LEU A 71 -0.69 -13.76 15.19
N ASN A 72 -0.57 -14.35 16.39
CA ASN A 72 -1.71 -14.63 17.27
C ASN A 72 -2.43 -13.35 17.71
N ALA A 73 -1.70 -12.27 18.03
CA ALA A 73 -2.28 -10.98 18.42
C ALA A 73 -3.14 -10.37 17.30
N GLN A 74 -2.74 -10.57 16.05
CA GLN A 74 -3.52 -10.15 14.87
C GLN A 74 -4.56 -11.19 14.42
N LYS A 75 -4.73 -12.28 15.18
CA LYS A 75 -5.65 -13.38 14.86
C LYS A 75 -5.37 -14.02 13.49
N ILE A 76 -4.12 -14.02 13.06
CA ILE A 76 -3.67 -14.72 11.84
C ILE A 76 -3.47 -16.18 12.21
N SER A 77 -4.32 -17.05 11.70
CA SER A 77 -4.22 -18.50 11.90
C SER A 77 -3.12 -19.11 11.03
N PHE A 78 -2.50 -20.19 11.51
CA PHE A 78 -1.53 -21.00 10.77
C PHE A 78 -1.68 -22.48 11.14
N SER A 79 -1.50 -23.36 10.15
CA SER A 79 -1.49 -24.81 10.32
C SER A 79 -0.08 -25.31 10.65
N LYS A 80 0.01 -26.52 11.21
CA LYS A 80 1.28 -27.25 11.37
C LYS A 80 1.95 -27.58 10.03
N ASP A 81 1.16 -27.65 8.96
CA ASP A 81 1.64 -27.98 7.62
C ASP A 81 2.11 -26.72 6.87
N ASP A 82 1.77 -25.53 7.37
CA ASP A 82 2.26 -24.27 6.83
C ASP A 82 3.71 -24.04 7.24
N THR A 83 4.50 -23.46 6.34
CA THR A 83 5.86 -23.04 6.64
C THR A 83 5.89 -21.53 6.90
N VAL A 84 6.49 -21.11 8.01
CA VAL A 84 6.63 -19.69 8.37
C VAL A 84 8.11 -19.34 8.49
N GLU A 85 8.52 -18.27 7.82
CA GLU A 85 9.89 -17.75 7.85
C GLU A 85 9.90 -16.27 8.25
N PRO A 86 10.69 -15.85 9.26
CA PRO A 86 11.45 -16.69 10.20
C PRO A 86 10.54 -17.59 11.04
N SER A 87 11.15 -18.54 11.77
CA SER A 87 10.40 -19.53 12.56
C SER A 87 9.42 -18.86 13.53
N LEU A 88 8.36 -19.58 13.91
CA LEU A 88 7.36 -19.08 14.85
C LEU A 88 7.96 -18.67 16.21
N ASP A 89 9.03 -19.34 16.63
CA ASP A 89 9.79 -19.04 17.85
C ASP A 89 10.89 -18.00 17.66
N GLY A 90 11.08 -17.51 16.42
CA GLY A 90 12.03 -16.46 16.09
C GLY A 90 11.73 -15.18 16.86
N GLU A 91 12.76 -14.67 17.54
CA GLU A 91 12.65 -13.45 18.33
C GLU A 91 12.60 -12.20 17.45
N LEU A 92 11.76 -11.25 17.84
CA LEU A 92 11.66 -9.93 17.25
C LEU A 92 12.52 -8.93 18.05
N THR A 93 13.86 -8.98 17.90
CA THR A 93 14.84 -8.09 18.57
C THR A 93 14.91 -6.62 18.09
N GLY A 94 15.20 -6.32 16.83
CA GLY A 94 15.04 -5.01 16.15
C GLY A 94 13.60 -4.48 15.97
N THR A 95 13.45 -3.51 15.06
CA THR A 95 12.25 -2.64 14.89
C THR A 95 11.37 -3.01 13.69
N GLU A 96 11.94 -3.54 12.61
CA GLU A 96 11.20 -3.89 11.40
C GLU A 96 11.47 -5.34 11.00
N TYR A 97 10.41 -6.02 10.54
CA TYR A 97 10.46 -7.43 10.19
C TYR A 97 9.62 -7.75 8.97
N SER A 98 10.07 -8.77 8.25
CA SER A 98 9.30 -9.42 7.19
C SER A 98 9.11 -10.89 7.56
N VAL A 99 7.86 -11.35 7.52
CA VAL A 99 7.47 -12.73 7.78
C VAL A 99 6.77 -13.26 6.53
N ASN A 100 7.21 -14.40 6.02
CA ASN A 100 6.56 -15.13 4.93
C ASN A 100 5.77 -16.31 5.50
N ILE A 101 4.54 -16.47 5.04
CA ILE A 101 3.69 -17.63 5.34
C ILE A 101 3.44 -18.38 4.03
N TYR A 102 3.99 -19.59 3.92
CA TYR A 102 3.76 -20.50 2.81
C TYR A 102 2.68 -21.51 3.20
N ARG A 103 1.48 -21.35 2.63
CA ARG A 103 0.32 -22.20 2.94
C ARG A 103 0.41 -23.56 2.26
N ALA A 104 0.20 -24.63 3.04
CA ALA A 104 0.04 -25.96 2.47
C ALA A 104 -1.24 -26.02 1.62
N LYS A 105 -1.16 -26.67 0.45
CA LYS A 105 -2.31 -26.96 -0.41
C LYS A 105 -2.50 -28.46 -0.54
N PRO A 106 -3.70 -29.00 -0.35
CA PRO A 106 -3.94 -30.42 -0.57
C PRO A 106 -3.73 -30.76 -2.05
N VAL A 107 -3.14 -31.92 -2.30
CA VAL A 107 -3.00 -32.50 -3.65
C VAL A 107 -3.65 -33.88 -3.67
N ILE A 108 -4.36 -34.18 -4.75
CA ILE A 108 -4.93 -35.50 -5.01
C ILE A 108 -3.95 -36.21 -5.93
N ILE A 109 -3.59 -37.45 -5.60
CA ILE A 109 -2.74 -38.30 -6.43
C ILE A 109 -3.67 -39.30 -7.12
N GLU A 110 -3.71 -39.25 -8.45
CA GLU A 110 -4.43 -40.23 -9.29
C GLU A 110 -3.50 -41.34 -9.77
#